data_AF-A0A8J2HDP6-F1
#
_entry.id   AF-A0A8J2HDP6-F1
#
_cell.length_a   1.000
_cell.length_b   1.000
_cell.length_c   1.000
_cell.angle_alpha   90.00
_cell.angle_beta   90.00
_cell.angle_gamma   90.00
#
_symmetry.space_group_name_H-M   'P 1'
#
loop_
_entity.id
_entity.type
_entity.pdbx_description
1 polymer ?
#
loop_
_entity_poly.entity_id
_entity_poly.type
_entity_poly.pdbx_seq_one_letter_code
_entity_poly.pdbx_strand_id
1 'polypeptide(L)'
;QYLNIEGKTWFADKTGTAAIWIVNTKNVTVNNSGSGAGFVWIQTPTTYLMSVYLSPNEGISKLDPEALRASLAKSCSTLQNNPTPDTRSETERTVLNIMKEISAACDASMPRLKNRSFHRPAYWWSTDIAKLRKICHQL
;
A
#
# COMPACT_ATOMS: atom_id res chain seq x y z
N GLN A 1 -7.44 -7.07 -10.75
CA GLN A 1 -8.20 -6.17 -9.85
C GLN A 1 -9.21 -7.03 -9.13
N TYR A 2 -9.31 -6.94 -7.80
CA TYR A 2 -10.15 -7.85 -7.04
C TYR A 2 -11.64 -7.56 -7.26
N LEU A 3 -12.45 -8.61 -7.36
CA LEU A 3 -13.91 -8.49 -7.39
C LEU A 3 -14.37 -8.04 -6.00
N ASN A 4 -15.16 -6.97 -5.94
CA ASN A 4 -15.64 -6.44 -4.68
C ASN A 4 -16.66 -7.44 -4.09
N ILE A 5 -16.30 -8.09 -2.98
CA ILE A 5 -17.23 -8.95 -2.23
C ILE A 5 -17.86 -8.05 -1.19
N GLU A 6 -19.15 -7.73 -1.33
CA GLU A 6 -19.85 -6.90 -0.35
C GLU A 6 -20.04 -7.68 0.95
N GLY A 7 -19.52 -7.14 2.06
CA GLY A 7 -19.70 -7.71 3.39
C GLY A 7 -18.74 -7.15 4.43
N LYS A 8 -19.08 -7.30 5.73
CA LYS A 8 -18.24 -6.86 6.87
C LYS A 8 -16.88 -7.57 6.99
N THR A 9 -16.61 -8.52 6.10
CA THR A 9 -15.44 -9.40 6.13
C THR A 9 -14.42 -9.07 5.05
N TRP A 10 -14.75 -8.18 4.13
CA TRP A 10 -13.92 -7.79 3.01
C TRP A 10 -13.58 -6.32 3.09
N PHE A 11 -12.28 -6.01 3.10
CA PHE A 11 -11.76 -4.66 3.19
C PHE A 11 -10.86 -4.42 1.99
N ALA A 12 -11.22 -3.45 1.14
CA ALA A 12 -10.46 -3.12 -0.05
C ALA A 12 -9.89 -1.70 0.03
N ASP A 13 -8.79 -1.49 -0.67
CA ASP A 13 -8.25 -0.17 -0.93
C ASP A 13 -9.10 0.58 -1.97
N LYS A 14 -8.91 1.90 -2.09
CA LYS A 14 -9.70 2.76 -2.99
C LYS A 14 -9.46 2.47 -4.48
N THR A 15 -8.42 1.73 -4.83
CA THR A 15 -8.05 1.41 -6.23
C THR A 15 -8.35 -0.04 -6.63
N GLY A 16 -8.75 -0.91 -5.69
CA GLY A 16 -9.00 -2.33 -5.93
C GLY A 16 -7.73 -3.17 -6.19
N THR A 17 -6.59 -2.68 -5.73
CA THR A 17 -5.27 -3.28 -5.89
C THR A 17 -4.79 -4.01 -4.62
N ALA A 18 -5.24 -3.60 -3.43
CA ALA A 18 -4.97 -4.26 -2.15
C ALA A 18 -6.28 -4.60 -1.43
N ALA A 19 -6.30 -5.75 -0.75
CA ALA A 19 -7.45 -6.20 0.01
C ALA A 19 -7.06 -7.03 1.24
N ILE A 20 -7.95 -7.10 2.22
CA ILE A 20 -7.92 -8.01 3.37
C ILE A 20 -9.27 -8.72 3.43
N TRP A 21 -9.22 -10.05 3.46
CA TRP A 21 -10.41 -10.89 3.59
C TRP A 21 -10.35 -11.70 4.88
N ILE A 22 -11.41 -11.60 5.69
CA ILE A 22 -11.57 -12.34 6.93
C ILE A 22 -12.46 -13.54 6.69
N VAL A 23 -11.83 -14.71 6.60
CA VAL A 23 -12.53 -15.98 6.32
C VAL A 23 -13.23 -16.51 7.57
N ASN A 24 -12.62 -16.36 8.75
CA ASN A 24 -13.18 -16.84 10.02
C ASN A 24 -13.56 -15.67 10.93
N THR A 25 -14.80 -15.22 10.80
CA THR A 25 -15.37 -14.10 11.58
C THR A 25 -15.68 -14.44 13.03
N LYS A 26 -15.71 -15.72 13.40
CA LYS A 26 -15.96 -16.13 14.79
C LYS A 26 -14.76 -15.90 15.68
N ASN A 27 -13.54 -16.00 15.13
CA ASN A 27 -12.29 -15.89 15.87
C ASN A 27 -11.56 -14.55 15.65
N VAL A 28 -11.91 -13.81 14.60
CA VAL A 28 -11.25 -12.55 14.25
C VAL A 28 -12.27 -11.43 14.25
N THR A 29 -12.26 -10.65 15.33
CA THR A 29 -13.06 -9.43 15.44
C THR A 29 -12.28 -8.24 14.90
N VAL A 30 -12.95 -7.42 14.09
CA VAL A 30 -12.41 -6.16 13.60
C VAL A 30 -12.99 -5.03 14.43
N ASN A 31 -12.12 -4.32 15.14
CA ASN A 31 -12.49 -3.20 15.98
C ASN A 31 -12.51 -1.90 15.16
N ASN A 32 -11.64 -1.79 14.15
CA ASN A 32 -11.54 -0.64 13.27
C ASN A 32 -10.92 -1.03 11.93
N SER A 33 -11.11 -0.19 10.92
CA SER A 33 -10.51 -0.38 9.59
C SER A 33 -10.36 0.95 8.88
N GLY A 34 -9.42 1.03 7.95
CA GLY A 34 -9.24 2.19 7.10
C GLY A 34 -8.56 1.84 5.78
N SER A 35 -8.72 2.71 4.78
CA SER A 35 -8.15 2.48 3.46
C SER A 35 -7.79 3.77 2.72
N GLY A 36 -6.82 3.65 1.81
CA GLY A 36 -6.38 4.69 0.89
C GLY A 36 -6.11 4.12 -0.50
N ALA A 37 -5.38 4.85 -1.34
CA ALA A 37 -4.97 4.33 -2.64
C ALA A 37 -3.74 3.41 -2.47
N GLY A 38 -3.86 2.13 -2.84
CA GLY A 38 -2.79 1.15 -2.78
C GLY A 38 -2.61 0.46 -1.42
N PHE A 39 -3.43 0.79 -0.41
CA PHE A 39 -3.35 0.17 0.91
C PHE A 39 -4.72 0.06 1.61
N VAL A 40 -4.85 -0.97 2.45
CA VAL A 40 -5.96 -1.17 3.38
C VAL A 40 -5.44 -1.78 4.67
N TRP A 41 -6.05 -1.41 5.80
CA TRP A 41 -5.69 -1.96 7.10
C TRP A 41 -6.93 -2.27 7.93
N ILE A 42 -6.80 -3.26 8.81
CA ILE A 42 -7.77 -3.61 9.85
C ILE A 42 -7.07 -3.64 11.20
N GLN A 43 -7.81 -3.31 12.25
CA GLN A 43 -7.42 -3.42 13.64
C GLN A 43 -8.22 -4.53 14.30
N THR A 44 -7.51 -5.50 14.86
CA THR A 44 -8.06 -6.49 15.79
C THR A 44 -7.77 -6.04 17.23
N PRO A 45 -8.30 -6.73 18.27
CA PRO A 45 -8.01 -6.38 19.66
C PRO A 45 -6.52 -6.37 20.00
N THR A 46 -5.71 -7.19 19.33
CA THR A 46 -4.30 -7.40 19.66
C THR A 46 -3.32 -6.99 18.56
N THR A 47 -3.79 -6.73 17.35
CA THR A 47 -2.89 -6.59 16.19
C THR A 47 -3.48 -5.71 15.11
N TYR A 48 -2.61 -4.97 14.42
CA TYR A 48 -2.95 -4.30 13.17
C TYR A 48 -2.47 -5.15 11.99
N LEU A 49 -3.37 -5.43 11.05
CA LEU A 49 -3.04 -6.10 9.79
C LEU A 49 -3.16 -5.08 8.67
N MET A 50 -2.12 -4.98 7.84
CA MET A 50 -2.08 -4.08 6.71
C MET A 50 -1.73 -4.84 5.43
N SER A 51 -2.50 -4.57 4.38
CA SER A 51 -2.29 -5.07 3.04
C SER A 51 -1.93 -3.88 2.14
N VAL A 52 -0.81 -3.99 1.43
CA VAL A 52 -0.29 -2.95 0.54
C VAL A 52 0.00 -3.59 -0.81
N TYR A 53 -0.46 -2.95 -1.88
CA TYR A 53 -0.14 -3.38 -3.23
C TYR A 53 1.06 -2.62 -3.75
N LEU A 54 2.14 -3.34 -4.00
CA LEU A 54 3.33 -2.83 -4.65
C LEU A 54 3.31 -3.34 -6.10
N SER A 55 3.14 -2.44 -7.06
CA SER A 55 2.92 -2.79 -8.48
C SER A 55 4.05 -3.66 -9.05
N PRO A 56 3.74 -4.84 -9.63
CA PRO A 56 4.73 -5.81 -10.12
C PRO A 56 5.36 -5.43 -11.46
N ASN A 57 4.96 -4.31 -12.07
CA ASN A 57 5.65 -3.76 -13.25
C ASN A 57 7.10 -3.34 -12.95
N GLU A 58 7.51 -3.45 -11.70
CA GLU A 58 8.89 -3.46 -11.25
C GLU A 58 9.15 -4.78 -10.52
N GLY A 59 10.12 -5.57 -10.99
CA GLY A 59 10.42 -6.88 -10.39
C GLY A 59 10.84 -6.75 -8.92
N ILE A 60 10.46 -7.73 -8.09
CA ILE A 60 10.85 -7.82 -6.68
C ILE A 60 12.36 -7.75 -6.46
N SER A 61 13.14 -8.08 -7.50
CA SER A 61 14.60 -7.94 -7.55
C SER A 61 15.10 -6.50 -7.44
N LYS A 62 14.23 -5.50 -7.61
CA LYS A 62 14.56 -4.09 -7.41
C LYS A 62 14.35 -3.61 -5.98
N LEU A 63 13.78 -4.45 -5.12
CA LEU A 63 13.74 -4.14 -3.70
C LEU A 63 15.18 -4.11 -3.18
N ASP A 64 15.58 -2.96 -2.63
CA ASP A 64 16.80 -2.83 -1.84
C ASP A 64 16.47 -3.16 -0.36
N PRO A 65 16.79 -4.39 0.11
CA PRO A 65 16.48 -4.81 1.46
C PRO A 65 17.31 -4.08 2.52
N GLU A 66 18.47 -3.52 2.15
CA GLU A 66 19.31 -2.73 3.05
C GLU A 66 18.73 -1.33 3.22
N ALA A 67 18.33 -0.67 2.13
CA ALA A 67 17.63 0.61 2.19
C ALA A 67 16.31 0.51 2.97
N LEU A 68 15.57 -0.60 2.80
CA LEU A 68 14.35 -0.87 3.57
C LEU A 68 14.65 -0.94 5.07
N ARG A 69 15.64 -1.76 5.45
CA ARG A 69 16.04 -1.92 6.86
C ARG A 69 16.56 -0.62 7.46
N ALA A 70 17.41 0.12 6.74
CA ALA A 70 17.94 1.39 7.19
C ALA A 70 16.82 2.43 7.43
N SER A 71 15.85 2.51 6.51
CA SER A 71 14.70 3.40 6.67
C SER A 71 13.83 2.99 7.85
N LEU A 72 13.49 1.70 7.97
CA LEU A 72 12.68 1.20 9.09
C LEU A 72 13.38 1.37 10.44
N ALA A 73 14.69 1.13 10.53
CA ALA A 73 15.46 1.31 11.76
C ALA A 73 15.45 2.78 12.25
N LYS A 74 15.55 3.73 11.31
CA LYS A 74 15.44 5.17 11.59
C LYS A 74 14.05 5.56 12.08
N SER A 75 13.01 4.97 11.49
CA SER A 75 11.62 5.23 11.89
C SER A 75 11.28 4.58 13.23
N CYS A 76 11.81 3.39 13.51
CA CYS A 76 11.54 2.64 14.74
C CYS A 76 12.05 3.36 15.99
N SER A 77 13.25 3.97 15.93
CA SER A 77 13.78 4.80 17.02
C SER A 77 12.97 6.07 17.27
N THR A 78 12.25 6.57 16.27
CA THR A 78 11.36 7.74 16.38
C THR A 78 10.02 7.36 17.03
N LEU A 79 9.51 6.15 16.77
CA LEU A 79 8.21 5.66 17.25
C LEU A 79 8.26 5.08 18.67
N GLN A 80 9.41 4.62 19.14
CA GLN A 80 9.60 4.08 20.50
C GLN A 80 9.47 5.13 21.62
N ASN A 81 9.37 6.43 21.29
CA ASN A 81 9.30 7.52 22.26
C ASN A 81 7.89 7.99 22.64
N ASN A 82 6.82 7.39 22.11
CA ASN A 82 5.46 7.78 22.46
C ASN A 82 4.91 6.91 23.61
N PRO A 83 4.40 7.51 24.71
CA PRO A 83 3.57 6.77 25.66
C PRO A 83 2.37 6.17 24.92
N THR A 84 1.82 5.08 25.45
CA THR A 84 0.61 4.43 24.93
C THR A 84 -0.44 5.49 24.57
N PRO A 85 -1.01 5.48 23.36
CA PRO A 85 -1.98 6.49 22.98
C PRO A 85 -3.27 6.28 23.79
N ASP A 86 -3.59 7.25 24.64
CA ASP A 86 -4.70 7.17 25.60
C ASP A 86 -6.01 7.69 24.99
N THR A 87 -5.94 8.38 23.86
CA THR A 87 -7.09 8.93 23.14
C THR A 87 -7.17 8.51 21.66
N ARG A 88 -8.40 8.59 21.10
CA ARG A 88 -8.68 8.32 19.68
C ARG A 88 -7.82 9.20 18.75
N SER A 89 -7.72 10.50 19.04
CA SER A 89 -6.96 11.42 18.20
C SER A 89 -5.46 11.10 18.18
N GLU A 90 -4.90 10.64 19.30
CA GLU A 90 -3.49 10.22 19.40
C GLU A 90 -3.25 8.90 18.67
N THR A 91 -4.21 7.98 18.74
CA THR A 91 -4.17 6.72 17.97
C THR A 91 -4.16 7.03 16.48
N GLU A 92 -5.08 7.88 16.00
CA GLU A 92 -5.15 8.29 14.60
C GLU A 92 -3.85 8.98 14.15
N ARG A 93 -3.28 9.85 14.98
CA ARG A 93 -2.00 10.52 14.69
C ARG A 93 -0.82 9.55 14.64
N THR A 94 -0.79 8.58 15.55
CA THR A 94 0.23 7.52 15.58
C THR A 94 0.14 6.65 14.33
N VAL A 95 -1.07 6.23 13.94
CA VAL A 95 -1.29 5.48 12.71
C VAL A 95 -0.84 6.28 11.50
N LEU A 96 -1.21 7.56 11.39
CA LEU A 96 -0.78 8.42 10.27
C LEU A 96 0.76 8.54 10.20
N ASN A 97 1.43 8.70 11.33
CA ASN A 97 2.89 8.75 11.38
C ASN A 97 3.51 7.42 10.95
N ILE A 98 3.03 6.29 11.48
CA ILE A 98 3.50 4.96 11.09
C ILE A 98 3.33 4.74 9.58
N MET A 99 2.16 5.08 9.03
CA MET A 99 1.88 4.93 7.60
C MET A 99 2.81 5.79 6.74
N LYS A 100 3.11 7.01 7.20
CA LYS A 100 4.08 7.90 6.55
C LYS A 100 5.47 7.28 6.55
N GLU A 101 5.92 6.73 7.67
CA GLU A 101 7.22 6.09 7.79
C GLU A 101 7.34 4.83 6.93
N ILE A 102 6.29 4.01 6.88
CA ILE A 102 6.25 2.84 5.99
C ILE A 102 6.32 3.27 4.53
N SER A 103 5.58 4.32 4.14
CA SER A 103 5.61 4.85 2.78
C SER A 103 7.02 5.33 2.41
N ALA A 104 7.68 6.05 3.32
CA ALA A 104 9.06 6.49 3.13
C ALA A 104 10.05 5.32 2.99
N ALA A 105 9.89 4.27 3.80
CA ALA A 105 10.70 3.06 3.71
C ALA A 105 10.48 2.30 2.39
N CYS A 106 9.25 2.26 1.90
CA CYS A 106 8.92 1.72 0.58
C CYS A 106 9.52 2.54 -0.56
N ASP A 107 9.38 3.87 -0.55
CA ASP A 107 9.97 4.73 -1.58
C ASP A 107 11.51 4.68 -1.59
N ALA A 108 12.13 4.54 -0.41
CA ALA A 108 13.58 4.38 -0.27
C ALA A 108 14.09 3.03 -0.79
N SER A 109 13.33 1.96 -0.56
CA SER A 109 13.71 0.59 -0.94
C SER A 109 13.26 0.20 -2.35
N MET A 110 12.32 0.93 -2.94
CA MET A 110 11.91 0.78 -4.33
C MET A 110 11.92 2.16 -5.02
N PRO A 111 13.11 2.74 -5.23
CA PRO A 111 13.22 4.04 -5.88
C PRO A 111 12.67 3.97 -7.29
N ARG A 112 11.67 4.81 -7.58
CA ARG A 112 11.07 4.91 -8.91
C ARG A 112 12.16 5.21 -9.94
N LEU A 113 12.21 4.45 -11.03
CA LEU A 113 13.18 4.72 -12.09
C LEU A 113 13.02 6.16 -12.58
N LYS A 114 14.09 6.95 -12.44
CA LYS A 114 14.10 8.37 -12.79
C LYS A 114 14.04 8.65 -14.28
N ASN A 115 14.06 7.62 -15.12
CA ASN A 115 13.64 7.71 -16.50
C ASN A 115 13.02 6.36 -16.84
N ARG A 116 11.74 6.34 -17.24
CA ARG A 116 11.32 5.30 -18.18
C ARG A 116 12.21 5.56 -19.39
N SER A 117 13.23 4.72 -19.58
CA SER A 117 13.93 4.65 -20.85
C SER A 117 12.85 4.75 -21.93
N PHE A 118 13.10 5.58 -22.95
CA PHE A 118 12.32 5.55 -24.17
C PHE A 118 12.49 4.14 -24.75
N HIS A 119 11.71 3.18 -24.24
CA HIS A 119 11.60 1.87 -24.82
C HIS A 119 11.17 2.14 -26.25
N ARG A 120 11.99 1.68 -27.21
CA ARG A 120 11.59 1.69 -28.60
C ARG A 120 10.20 1.03 -28.61
N PRO A 121 9.17 1.71 -29.15
CA PRO A 121 7.85 1.12 -29.23
C PRO A 121 7.99 -0.26 -29.84
N ALA A 122 7.29 -1.26 -29.28
CA ALA A 122 7.26 -2.56 -29.92
C ALA A 122 6.86 -2.38 -31.39
N TYR A 123 7.35 -3.21 -32.30
CA TYR A 123 7.13 -3.01 -33.74
C TYR A 123 5.65 -2.94 -34.14
N TRP A 124 4.77 -3.51 -33.32
CA TRP A 124 3.31 -3.49 -33.49
C TRP A 124 2.63 -2.29 -32.81
N TRP A 125 3.37 -1.45 -32.10
CA TRP A 125 2.85 -0.28 -31.39
C TRP A 125 2.75 0.94 -32.32
N SER A 126 1.57 1.13 -32.92
CA SER A 126 1.29 2.26 -33.80
C SER A 126 0.86 3.52 -33.03
N THR A 127 0.94 4.67 -33.71
CA THR A 127 0.39 5.95 -33.23
C THR A 127 -1.11 5.86 -32.92
N ASP A 128 -1.84 5.02 -33.64
CA ASP A 128 -3.27 4.80 -33.43
C ASP A 128 -3.55 4.02 -32.14
N ILE A 129 -2.79 2.96 -31.85
CA ILE A 129 -2.88 2.24 -30.57
C ILE A 129 -2.57 3.18 -29.40
N ALA A 130 -1.60 4.09 -29.57
CA ALA A 130 -1.27 5.08 -28.55
C ALA A 130 -2.43 6.07 -28.29
N LYS A 131 -3.13 6.53 -29.35
CA LYS A 131 -4.32 7.38 -29.23
C LYS A 131 -5.48 6.63 -28.57
N LEU A 132 -5.76 5.40 -29.00
CA LEU A 132 -6.81 4.55 -28.45
C LEU A 132 -6.60 4.30 -26.95
N ARG A 133 -5.36 4.00 -26.52
CA ARG A 133 -5.07 3.85 -25.08
C ARG A 133 -5.29 5.13 -24.28
N LYS A 134 -4.93 6.30 -24.82
CA LYS A 134 -5.19 7.58 -24.12
C LYS A 134 -6.67 7.79 -23.88
N ILE A 135 -7.51 7.50 -24.88
CA ILE A 135 -8.97 7.59 -24.76
C ILE A 135 -9.48 6.61 -23.69
N CYS A 136 -9.04 5.35 -23.71
CA CYS A 136 -9.46 4.36 -22.71
C CYS A 136 -9.06 4.69 -21.27
N HIS A 137 -7.96 5.43 -21.06
CA HIS A 137 -7.52 5.84 -19.73
C HIS A 137 -8.14 7.17 -19.25
N GLN A 138 -8.95 7.83 -20.09
CA GLN A 138 -9.67 9.06 -19.76
C GLN A 138 -11.15 8.82 -19.42
N LEU A 139 -11.63 7.58 -19.61
CA LEU A 139 -12.95 7.10 -19.20
C LEU A 139 -12.86 6.44 -17.82
#